data_AF-A0A819YX24-F1
#
_entry.id   AF-A0A819YX24-F1
#
_cell.length_a   1.000
_cell.length_b   1.000
_cell.length_c   1.000
_cell.angle_alpha   90.00
_cell.angle_beta   90.00
_cell.angle_gamma   90.00
#
_symmetry.space_group_name_H-M   'P 1'
#
loop_
_entity.id
_entity.type
_entity.pdbx_description
1 polymer ?
#
loop_
_entity_poly.entity_id
_entity_poly.type
_entity_poly.pdbx_seq_one_letter_code
_entity_poly.pdbx_strand_id
1 'polypeptide(L)'
;MKSIREYKHAQTIALFDTGFTISHVGHQLNISWTCVKNAIKRYCEHGTFKDLSRMGRPSKITPRTAHHLKRLTNGENQANVNIITQKLNDSST
;
A
#
# COMPACT_ATOMS: atom_id res chain seq x y z
N MET A 1 -11.09 -6.70 13.12
CA MET A 1 -12.14 -7.24 12.22
C MET A 1 -11.60 -7.26 10.80
N LYS A 2 -11.82 -8.33 10.03
CA LYS A 2 -11.40 -8.41 8.62
C LYS A 2 -12.36 -7.58 7.76
N SER A 3 -11.85 -6.92 6.72
CA SER A 3 -12.68 -6.11 5.82
C SER A 3 -13.60 -6.99 4.98
N ILE A 4 -14.82 -6.52 4.67
CA ILE A 4 -15.77 -7.19 3.76
C ILE A 4 -15.09 -7.54 2.43
N ARG A 5 -14.20 -6.68 1.95
CA ARG A 5 -13.44 -6.90 0.71
C ARG A 5 -12.48 -8.08 0.83
N GLU A 6 -11.73 -8.18 1.92
CA GLU A 6 -10.80 -9.30 2.15
C GLU A 6 -11.56 -10.63 2.23
N TYR A 7 -12.75 -10.63 2.83
CA TYR A 7 -13.60 -11.82 2.90
C TYR A 7 -14.04 -12.29 1.50
N LYS A 8 -14.50 -11.35 0.65
CA LYS A 8 -14.86 -11.66 -0.75
C LYS A 8 -13.67 -12.17 -1.57
N HIS A 9 -12.48 -11.62 -1.38
CA HIS A 9 -11.28 -12.12 -2.02
C HIS A 9 -10.95 -13.54 -1.56
N ALA A 10 -10.97 -13.82 -0.25
CA ALA A 10 -10.74 -15.16 0.27
C ALA A 10 -11.75 -16.20 -0.28
N GLN A 11 -13.04 -15.86 -0.35
CA GLN A 11 -14.05 -16.72 -0.98
C GLN A 11 -13.80 -16.94 -2.47
N THR A 12 -13.37 -15.90 -3.19
CA THR A 12 -13.02 -16.00 -4.61
C THR A 12 -11.92 -17.04 -4.84
N ILE A 13 -10.89 -17.03 -3.99
CA ILE A 13 -9.78 -17.97 -4.06
C ILE A 13 -10.24 -19.39 -3.73
N ALA A 14 -11.01 -19.55 -2.64
CA ALA A 14 -11.52 -20.85 -2.25
C ALA A 14 -12.34 -21.51 -3.37
N LEU A 15 -13.23 -20.75 -4.05
CA LEU A 15 -13.98 -21.27 -5.19
C LEU A 15 -13.09 -21.59 -6.40
N PHE A 16 -12.08 -20.76 -6.66
CA PHE A 16 -11.12 -21.03 -7.73
C PHE A 16 -10.31 -22.31 -7.47
N ASP A 17 -9.85 -22.52 -6.24
CA ASP A 17 -9.09 -23.72 -5.84
C ASP A 17 -9.93 -25.00 -5.94
N THR A 18 -11.27 -24.91 -5.79
CA THR A 18 -12.17 -26.04 -6.06
C THR A 18 -12.40 -26.34 -7.55
N GLY A 19 -11.85 -25.53 -8.46
CA GLY A 19 -11.91 -25.75 -9.91
C GLY A 19 -13.03 -25.00 -10.64
N PHE A 20 -13.73 -24.06 -9.99
CA PHE A 20 -14.72 -23.24 -10.67
C PHE A 20 -14.08 -22.25 -11.65
N THR A 21 -14.75 -22.01 -12.77
CA THR A 21 -14.32 -21.02 -13.75
C THR A 21 -14.51 -19.59 -13.23
N ILE A 22 -13.67 -18.66 -13.71
CA ILE A 22 -13.70 -17.23 -13.32
C ILE A 22 -15.11 -16.63 -13.48
N SER A 23 -15.80 -16.97 -14.58
CA SER A 23 -17.16 -16.49 -14.85
C SER A 23 -18.15 -16.98 -13.79
N HIS A 24 -18.09 -18.28 -13.43
CA HIS A 24 -18.96 -18.85 -12.42
C HIS A 24 -18.76 -18.18 -11.05
N VAL A 25 -17.50 -17.98 -10.65
CA VAL A 25 -17.16 -17.31 -9.39
C VAL A 25 -17.69 -15.87 -9.36
N GLY A 26 -17.56 -15.14 -10.48
CA GLY A 26 -18.09 -13.78 -10.60
C GLY A 26 -19.61 -13.70 -10.43
N HIS A 27 -20.35 -14.61 -11.08
CA HIS A 27 -21.80 -14.69 -10.95
C HIS A 27 -22.23 -15.05 -9.52
N GLN A 28 -21.58 -16.04 -8.91
CA GLN A 28 -21.95 -16.53 -7.57
C GLN A 28 -21.70 -15.50 -6.47
N LEU A 29 -20.58 -14.77 -6.54
CA LEU A 29 -20.22 -13.76 -5.54
C LEU A 29 -20.75 -12.35 -5.87
N ASN A 30 -21.41 -12.20 -7.02
CA ASN A 30 -21.84 -10.91 -7.59
C ASN A 30 -20.67 -9.91 -7.65
N ILE A 31 -19.59 -10.32 -8.33
CA ILE A 31 -18.35 -9.56 -8.50
C ILE A 31 -18.02 -9.49 -10.00
N SER A 32 -17.49 -8.35 -10.46
CA SER A 32 -17.08 -8.22 -11.85
C SER A 32 -15.99 -9.22 -12.23
N TRP A 33 -16.04 -9.72 -13.46
CA TRP A 33 -15.05 -10.66 -14.00
C TRP A 33 -13.61 -10.15 -13.86
N THR A 34 -13.38 -8.86 -14.08
CA THR A 34 -12.07 -8.21 -13.93
C THR A 34 -11.56 -8.25 -12.49
N CYS A 35 -12.43 -8.08 -11.51
CA CYS A 35 -12.06 -8.15 -10.10
C CYS A 35 -11.68 -9.58 -9.70
N VAL A 36 -12.45 -10.58 -10.14
CA VAL A 36 -12.13 -12.00 -9.92
C VAL A 36 -10.77 -12.35 -10.54
N LYS A 37 -10.55 -11.99 -11.81
CA LYS A 37 -9.28 -12.21 -12.50
C LYS A 37 -8.10 -11.57 -11.76
N ASN A 38 -8.24 -10.32 -11.31
CA ASN A 38 -7.19 -9.62 -10.59
C ASN A 38 -6.91 -10.23 -9.22
N ALA A 39 -7.94 -10.73 -8.52
CA ALA A 39 -7.78 -11.41 -7.24
C ALA A 39 -7.01 -12.73 -7.40
N ILE A 40 -7.39 -13.55 -8.39
CA ILE A 40 -6.69 -14.81 -8.71
C ILE A 40 -5.25 -14.53 -9.12
N LYS A 41 -5.03 -13.58 -10.05
CA LYS A 41 -3.69 -13.19 -10.49
C LYS A 41 -2.78 -12.83 -9.31
N ARG A 42 -3.27 -11.99 -8.40
CA ARG A 42 -2.52 -11.57 -7.21
C ARG A 42 -2.17 -12.74 -6.29
N TYR A 43 -3.08 -13.69 -6.14
CA TYR A 43 -2.80 -14.88 -5.34
C TYR A 43 -1.76 -15.78 -5.99
N CYS A 44 -1.84 -15.99 -7.30
CA CYS A 44 -0.82 -16.75 -8.02
C CYS A 44 0.56 -16.08 -7.95
N GLU A 45 0.63 -14.74 -8.04
CA GLU A 45 1.90 -13.99 -8.05
C GLU A 45 2.50 -13.79 -6.65
N HIS A 46 1.66 -13.58 -5.63
CA HIS A 46 2.12 -13.13 -4.30
C HIS A 46 1.65 -14.00 -3.14
N GLY A 47 0.85 -15.04 -3.38
CA GLY A 47 0.32 -15.93 -2.35
C GLY A 47 -0.63 -15.26 -1.35
N THR A 48 -1.22 -14.11 -1.71
CA THR A 48 -2.05 -13.32 -0.80
C THR A 48 -3.37 -12.88 -1.43
N PHE A 49 -4.44 -12.95 -0.65
CA PHE A 49 -5.76 -12.39 -0.97
C PHE A 49 -5.93 -10.95 -0.46
N LYS A 50 -4.93 -10.41 0.26
CA LYS A 50 -4.96 -9.04 0.76
C LYS A 50 -4.64 -8.05 -0.35
N ASP A 51 -5.13 -6.82 -0.20
CA ASP A 51 -4.68 -5.71 -1.04
C ASP A 51 -3.20 -5.41 -0.75
N LEU A 52 -2.40 -5.35 -1.81
CA LEU A 52 -1.01 -4.95 -1.71
C LEU A 52 -0.93 -3.47 -1.37
N SER A 53 0.06 -3.10 -0.56
CA SER A 53 0.38 -1.70 -0.34
C SER A 53 0.67 -1.05 -1.69
N ARG A 54 0.02 0.09 -1.97
CA ARG A 54 0.35 0.89 -3.15
C ARG A 54 1.81 1.27 -3.06
N MET A 55 2.61 0.86 -4.04
CA MET A 55 3.96 1.37 -4.21
C MET A 55 3.85 2.83 -4.68
N GLY A 56 4.02 3.76 -3.75
CA GLY A 56 4.15 5.18 -4.06
C GLY A 56 5.52 5.49 -4.69
N ARG A 57 5.74 6.77 -4.99
CA ARG A 57 7.05 7.26 -5.40
C ARG A 57 8.08 6.98 -4.28
N PRO A 58 9.26 6.44 -4.59
CA PRO A 58 10.30 6.28 -3.58
C PRO A 58 10.66 7.64 -2.99
N SER A 59 10.89 7.67 -1.67
CA SER A 59 11.30 8.88 -0.97
C SER A 59 12.63 9.39 -1.54
N LYS A 60 12.73 10.70 -1.76
CA LYS A 60 13.98 11.36 -2.17
C LYS A 60 14.99 11.50 -1.03
N ILE A 61 14.52 11.37 0.21
CA ILE A 61 15.33 11.52 1.42
C ILE A 61 15.27 10.25 2.27
N THR A 62 16.33 10.01 3.03
CA THR A 62 16.39 8.89 3.98
C THR A 62 15.44 9.13 5.17
N PRO A 63 14.98 8.07 5.85
CA PRO A 63 14.18 8.22 7.08
C PRO A 63 14.89 9.08 8.13
N ARG A 64 16.21 8.95 8.27
CA ARG A 64 17.01 9.74 9.21
C ARG A 64 16.95 11.24 8.90
N THR A 65 17.12 11.61 7.62
CA THR A 65 17.01 13.00 7.18
C THR A 65 15.59 13.53 7.41
N ALA A 66 14.56 12.74 7.14
CA ALA A 66 13.18 13.12 7.40
C ALA A 66 12.88 13.36 8.89
N HIS A 67 13.40 12.49 9.77
CA HIS A 67 13.28 12.67 11.23
C HIS A 67 14.02 13.91 11.72
N HIS A 68 15.22 14.18 11.18
CA HIS A 68 15.98 15.37 11.53
C HIS A 68 15.27 16.65 11.08
N LEU A 69 14.77 16.70 9.84
CA LEU A 69 13.92 17.79 9.35
C LEU A 69 12.72 18.01 10.25
N LYS A 70 12.00 16.95 10.61
CA LYS A 70 10.84 17.03 11.51
C LYS A 70 11.19 17.64 12.87
N ARG A 71 12.39 17.33 13.41
CA ARG A 71 12.87 17.93 14.65
C ARG A 71 13.22 19.41 14.50
N LEU A 72 13.85 19.79 13.39
CA LEU A 72 14.17 21.19 13.11
C LEU A 72 12.91 22.04 12.90
N THR A 73 11.85 21.46 12.36
CA THR A 73 10.57 22.16 12.12
C THR A 73 9.65 22.16 13.33
N ASN A 74 9.75 21.18 14.23
CA ASN A 74 8.90 21.09 15.41
C ASN A 74 9.33 22.14 16.45
N GLY A 75 8.53 23.21 16.58
CA GLY A 75 8.73 24.29 17.57
C GLY A 75 8.80 25.69 16.94
N GLU A 76 9.14 25.79 15.66
CA GLU A 76 9.14 27.04 14.90
C GLU A 76 8.00 26.98 13.86
N ASN A 77 6.80 27.46 14.23
CA ASN A 77 5.59 27.44 13.37
C ASN A 77 5.76 28.15 12.00
N GLN A 78 6.86 28.87 11.79
CA GLN A 78 7.20 29.68 10.61
C GLN A 78 8.72 29.64 10.30
N ALA A 79 9.39 28.50 10.51
CA ALA A 79 10.81 28.39 10.18
C ALA A 79 11.05 28.63 8.67
N ASN A 80 11.83 29.65 8.34
CA ASN A 80 12.22 29.95 6.96
C ASN A 80 13.04 28.77 6.40
N VAL A 81 12.69 28.32 5.19
CA VAL A 81 13.35 27.21 4.48
C VAL A 81 14.87 27.38 4.45
N ASN A 82 15.37 28.61 4.30
CA ASN A 82 16.80 28.89 4.27
C ASN A 82 17.49 28.59 5.62
N ILE A 83 16.84 28.93 6.74
CA ILE A 83 17.35 28.67 8.09
C ILE A 83 17.38 27.17 8.35
N ILE A 84 16.34 26.44 7.94
CA ILE A 84 16.29 24.97 8.08
C ILE A 84 17.40 24.32 7.26
N THR A 85 17.62 24.80 6.04
CA THR A 85 18.67 24.27 5.14
C THR A 85 20.06 24.49 5.72
N GLN A 86 20.33 25.66 6.28
CA GLN A 86 21.60 25.95 6.95
C GLN A 86 21.82 25.04 8.16
N LYS A 87 20.84 24.96 9.07
CA LYS A 87 20.88 24.06 10.24
C LYS A 87 21.13 22.60 9.85
N LEU A 88 20.57 22.15 8.72
CA LEU A 88 20.74 20.79 8.21
C LEU A 88 22.16 20.53 7.69
N ASN A 89 22.74 21.50 6.99
CA ASN A 89 24.12 21.43 6.49
C ASN A 89 25.13 21.44 7.65
N ASP A 90 24.93 22.31 8.64
CA ASP A 90 25.79 22.44 9.83
C ASP A 90 25.76 21.18 10.71
N SER A 91 24.66 20.43 10.69
CA SER A 91 24.50 19.16 11.44
C SER A 91 25.12 17.94 10.73
N SER A 92 25.65 18.11 9.52
CA SER A 92 26.18 17.03 8.68
C SER A 92 27.72 16.96 8.66
N THR A 93 28.41 17.91 9.32
CA THR A 93 29.84 17.88 9.68
C THR A 93 30.06 17.19 11.01
#